data_AF-A0A8J7ATA5-F1
#
_entry.id   AF-A0A8J7ATA5-F1
#
_cell.length_a   1.000
_cell.length_b   1.000
_cell.length_c   1.000
_cell.angle_alpha   90.00
_cell.angle_beta   90.00
_cell.angle_gamma   90.00
#
_symmetry.space_group_name_H-M   'P 1'
#
loop_
_entity.id
_entity.type
_entity.pdbx_description
1 polymer ?
#
loop_
_entity_poly.entity_id
_entity_poly.type
_entity_poly.pdbx_seq_one_letter_code
_entity_poly.pdbx_strand_id
1 'polypeptide(L)' 'MKSRYRICNWSEYNAALEARGSLTVWIDEGVLSAWKNKQKTGKRGASNTYSDLAIE' A
#
# COMPACT_ATOMS: atom_id res chain seq x y z
N MET A 1 26.62 -1.32 40.39
CA MET A 1 25.28 -0.75 40.11
C MET A 1 25.09 -0.77 38.59
N LYS A 2 24.16 -1.58 38.05
CA LYS A 2 23.92 -1.63 36.58
C LYS A 2 23.06 -0.43 36.20
N SER A 3 23.52 0.39 35.26
CA SER A 3 22.68 1.47 34.72
C SER A 3 21.54 0.87 33.91
N ARG A 4 20.33 1.36 34.15
CA ARG A 4 19.14 0.93 33.41
C ARG A 4 19.10 1.74 32.12
N TYR A 5 19.58 1.16 31.02
CA TYR A 5 19.55 1.81 29.72
C TYR A 5 18.12 1.81 29.17
N ARG A 6 17.65 2.97 28.71
CA ARG A 6 16.35 3.14 28.05
C ARG A 6 16.60 3.76 26.67
N ILE A 7 16.11 3.08 25.64
CA ILE A 7 16.16 3.58 24.27
C ILE A 7 15.13 4.72 24.15
N CYS A 8 15.61 5.96 23.94
CA CYS A 8 14.76 7.14 23.81
C CYS A 8 14.62 7.63 22.37
N ASN A 9 15.46 7.14 21.45
CA ASN A 9 15.52 7.59 20.05
C ASN A 9 14.66 6.75 19.08
N TRP A 10 13.79 5.88 19.60
CA TRP A 10 12.99 4.98 18.75
C TRP A 10 12.14 5.73 17.73
N SER A 11 11.55 6.86 18.13
CA SER A 11 10.74 7.70 17.24
C SER A 11 11.55 8.23 16.05
N GLU A 12 12.74 8.76 16.31
CA GLU A 12 13.65 9.30 15.28
C GLU A 12 14.14 8.21 14.33
N TYR A 13 14.48 7.04 14.88
CA TYR A 13 14.89 5.89 14.09
C TYR A 13 13.75 5.39 13.18
N ASN A 14 12.53 5.32 13.69
CA ASN A 14 11.37 4.92 12.91
C ASN A 14 11.04 5.92 11.78
N ALA A 15 11.09 7.22 12.06
CA ALA A 15 10.88 8.25 11.04
C ALA A 15 11.91 8.16 9.91
N ALA A 16 13.18 7.87 10.23
CA ALA A 16 14.22 7.66 9.23
C ALA A 16 13.97 6.39 8.37
N LEU A 17 13.43 5.33 8.96
CA LEU A 17 13.04 4.11 8.24
C LEU A 17 11.86 4.36 7.29
N GLU A 18 10.83 5.08 7.76
CA GLU A 18 9.68 5.48 6.94
C GLU A 18 10.12 6.35 5.76
N ALA A 19 11.01 7.32 5.99
CA ALA A 19 11.56 8.18 4.93
C ALA A 19 12.37 7.38 3.90
N ARG A 20 13.17 6.41 4.36
CA ARG A 20 13.97 5.55 3.47
C ARG A 20 13.11 4.67 2.55
N GLY A 21 11.95 4.23 3.04
CA GLY A 21 11.00 3.40 2.29
C GLY A 21 9.85 4.18 1.64
N SER A 22 9.87 5.52 1.72
CA SER A 22 8.77 6.34 1.22
C SER A 22 8.73 6.29 -0.30
N LEU A 23 7.61 5.82 -0.85
CA LEU A 23 7.35 5.77 -2.28
C LEU A 23 6.07 6.53 -2.59
N THR A 24 6.16 7.49 -3.51
CA THR A 24 4.99 8.16 -4.09
C THR A 24 4.70 7.55 -5.45
N VAL A 25 3.48 7.03 -5.64
CA VAL A 25 3.01 6.48 -6.91
C VAL A 25 1.93 7.42 -7.46
N TRP A 26 2.10 7.82 -8.72
CA TRP A 26 1.08 8.55 -9.45
C TRP A 26 0.22 7.57 -10.23
N ILE A 27 -1.09 7.64 -10.04
CA ILE A 27 -2.06 6.78 -10.71
C ILE A 27 -2.94 7.68 -11.56
N ASP A 28 -3.11 7.31 -12.83
CA ASP A 28 -4.04 8.00 -13.72
C ASP A 28 -5.48 7.92 -13.19
N GLU A 29 -6.19 9.05 -13.18
CA GLU A 29 -7.56 9.10 -12.66
C GLU A 29 -8.53 8.24 -13.49
N GLY A 30 -8.30 8.14 -14.80
CA GLY A 30 -9.07 7.28 -15.70
C GLY A 30 -8.93 5.81 -15.31
N VAL A 31 -7.71 5.36 -15.04
CA VAL A 31 -7.41 4.01 -14.53
C VAL A 31 -8.08 3.78 -13.17
N LEU A 32 -7.97 4.73 -12.24
CA LEU A 32 -8.60 4.64 -10.92
C LEU A 32 -10.13 4.48 -11.02
N SER A 33 -10.75 5.20 -11.96
CA SER A 33 -12.20 5.13 -12.22
C SER A 33 -12.66 3.76 -12.78
N ALA A 34 -11.73 3.00 -13.35
CA ALA A 34 -11.97 1.74 -14.02
C ALA A 34 -11.49 0.50 -13.23
N TRP A 35 -10.77 0.68 -12.12
CA TRP A 35 -10.27 -0.39 -11.26
C TRP A 35 -11.34 -1.31 -10.69
N LYS A 36 -12.52 -0.79 -10.38
CA LYS A 36 -13.60 -1.61 -9.85
C LYS A 36 -14.26 -2.40 -10.95
N ASN A 37 -14.49 -3.68 -10.69
CA ASN A 37 -15.26 -4.51 -11.60
C ASN A 37 -16.72 -4.03 -11.66
N LYS A 38 -17.12 -3.45 -12.79
CA LYS A 38 -18.49 -2.99 -13.07
C LYS A 38 -19.40 -4.09 -13.62
N GLN A 39 -18.83 -5.15 -14.19
CA GLN A 39 -19.58 -6.25 -14.79
C GLN A 39 -19.10 -7.60 -14.24
N LYS A 40 -19.83 -8.08 -13.24
CA LYS A 40 -19.57 -9.39 -12.63
C LYS A 40 -19.98 -10.49 -13.61
N THR A 41 -19.00 -11.16 -14.20
CA THR A 41 -19.23 -12.25 -15.14
C THR A 41 -19.69 -13.53 -14.44
N GLY A 42 -19.49 -13.66 -13.13
CA GLY A 42 -19.84 -14.86 -12.34
C GLY A 42 -19.02 -16.11 -12.69
N LYS A 43 -18.04 -15.99 -13.59
CA LYS A 43 -17.18 -17.09 -14.01
C LYS A 43 -16.22 -17.45 -12.89
N ARG A 44 -15.97 -18.75 -12.73
CA ARG A 44 -15.03 -19.26 -11.74
C ARG A 44 -13.63 -18.70 -12.04
N GLY A 45 -13.00 -18.08 -11.04
CA GLY A 45 -11.66 -17.49 -11.14
C GLY A 45 -11.62 -16.00 -11.49
N ALA A 46 -12.72 -15.39 -11.92
CA ALA A 46 -12.76 -13.94 -12.17
C ALA A 46 -12.90 -13.16 -10.85
N SER A 47 -12.19 -12.03 -10.73
CA SER A 47 -12.31 -11.15 -9.57
C SER A 47 -13.69 -10.49 -9.52
N ASN A 48 -14.35 -10.55 -8.37
CA ASN A 48 -15.64 -9.90 -8.15
C ASN A 48 -15.54 -8.39 -7.85
N THR A 49 -14.32 -7.92 -7.58
CA THR A 49 -14.07 -6.58 -7.03
C THR A 49 -13.23 -5.73 -7.96
N TYR A 50 -12.23 -6.34 -8.60
CA TYR A 50 -11.25 -5.64 -9.42
C TYR A 50 -11.38 -6.05 -10.88
N SER A 51 -11.24 -5.09 -11.79
CA SER A 51 -11.14 -5.31 -13.22
C SER A 51 -9.72 -5.73 -13.59
N ASP A 52 -9.54 -6.22 -14.83
CA ASP A 52 -8.22 -6.59 -15.35
C ASP A 52 -7.29 -5.37 -15.45
N LEU A 53 -7.84 -4.16 -15.66
CA LEU A 53 -7.12 -2.88 -15.61
C LEU A 53 -6.46 -2.59 -14.25
N ALA A 54 -6.80 -3.35 -13.20
CA ALA A 54 -6.15 -3.21 -11.90
C ALA A 54 -4.75 -3.81 -11.84
N ILE A 55 -4.37 -4.63 -12.81
CA ILE A 55 -3.10 -5.37 -12.84
C ILE A 55 -2.33 -5.22 -14.16
N GLU A 56 -2.81 -4.35 -15.06
CA GLU A 56 -2.14 -4.02 -16.33
C GLU A 56 -0.94 -3.09 -16.13
#